data_AF-A0A0W0RIZ0-F1
#
_entry.id   AF-A0A0W0RIZ0-F1
#
_cell.length_a   1.000
_cell.length_b   1.000
_cell.length_c   1.000
_cell.angle_alpha   90.00
_cell.angle_beta   90.00
_cell.angle_gamma   90.00
#
_symmetry.space_group_name_H-M   'P 1'
#
loop_
_entity.id
_entity.type
_entity.pdbx_description
1 polymer ?
#
loop_
_entity_poly.entity_id
_entity_poly.type
_entity_poly.pdbx_seq_one_letter_code
_entity_poly.pdbx_strand_id
1 'polypeptide(L)'
;MRYKITEQFARGEEKVIAEFSELNDTRIFLAQKSANADLEKQKIIFRLYDDSDLLHEINRENISVAYAKYAEGNGDINLIQFPYHTMIKTQKALEKRRIANFNDKNDANLFIISKCESDESIQDNDLFFLFKEHTLIDTLSRIINAHREKEATRIARNEKGAKFHPTPMPRRPIPPGLLNDCWIEEDDNDN
;
A
#
# COMPACT_ATOMS: atom_id res chain seq x y z
N MET A 1 1.05 19.63 18.87
CA MET A 1 -0.12 18.98 18.26
C MET A 1 0.37 17.87 17.36
N ARG A 2 0.13 16.64 17.81
CA ARG A 2 0.36 15.45 17.02
C ARG A 2 -0.92 14.62 17.08
N TYR A 3 -1.47 14.36 15.91
CA TYR A 3 -2.69 13.59 15.81
C TYR A 3 -2.35 12.11 15.78
N LYS A 4 -3.00 11.32 16.62
CA LYS A 4 -2.76 9.88 16.72
C LYS A 4 -4.00 9.12 16.31
N ILE A 5 -3.79 8.07 15.53
CA ILE A 5 -4.87 7.16 15.14
C ILE A 5 -4.64 5.83 15.82
N THR A 6 -5.70 5.33 16.45
CA THR A 6 -5.74 3.99 17.00
C THR A 6 -6.71 3.11 16.21
N GLU A 7 -6.43 1.81 16.25
CA GLU A 7 -7.35 0.78 15.80
C GLU A 7 -7.68 -0.18 16.94
N GLN A 8 -8.91 -0.66 16.95
CA GLN A 8 -9.37 -1.66 17.89
C GLN A 8 -10.31 -2.65 17.21
N PHE A 9 -9.97 -3.94 17.28
CA PHE A 9 -10.87 -5.02 16.88
C PHE A 9 -11.87 -5.33 18.00
N ALA A 10 -13.01 -5.93 17.65
CA ALA A 10 -14.11 -6.21 18.59
C ALA A 10 -13.72 -6.98 19.88
N ARG A 11 -12.60 -7.71 19.88
CA ARG A 11 -12.06 -8.45 21.04
C ARG A 11 -10.59 -8.12 21.33
N GLY A 12 -10.06 -7.07 20.72
CA GLY A 12 -8.65 -6.69 20.80
C GLY A 12 -8.39 -5.51 21.72
N GLU A 13 -7.13 -5.38 22.13
CA GLU A 13 -6.61 -4.16 22.75
C GLU A 13 -6.53 -3.04 21.70
N GLU A 14 -6.76 -1.80 22.13
CA GLU A 14 -6.58 -0.61 21.30
C GLU A 14 -5.08 -0.37 21.05
N LYS A 15 -4.69 -0.18 19.79
CA LYS A 15 -3.30 0.03 19.39
C LYS A 15 -3.16 1.29 18.56
N VAL A 16 -2.13 2.09 18.83
CA VAL A 16 -1.78 3.23 17.98
C VAL A 16 -1.10 2.72 16.72
N ILE A 17 -1.63 3.09 15.56
CA ILE A 17 -1.14 2.64 14.25
C ILE A 17 -0.38 3.71 13.50
N ALA A 18 -0.72 4.97 13.73
CA ALA A 18 -0.15 6.08 13.00
C ALA A 18 -0.19 7.39 13.79
N GLU A 19 0.76 8.28 13.47
CA GLU A 19 0.88 9.61 14.03
C GLU A 19 1.09 10.62 12.88
N PHE A 20 0.39 11.75 12.94
CA PHE A 20 0.38 12.77 11.89
C PHE A 20 0.66 14.15 12.43
N SER A 21 1.27 14.97 11.58
CA SER A 21 1.53 16.39 11.88
C SER A 21 0.32 17.28 11.59
N GLU A 22 -0.60 16.84 10.73
CA GLU A 22 -1.71 17.64 10.23
C GLU A 22 -3.03 16.86 10.27
N LEU A 23 -4.12 17.55 10.64
CA LEU A 23 -5.45 16.94 10.73
C LEU A 23 -5.97 16.52 9.35
N ASN A 24 -5.63 17.24 8.28
CA ASN A 24 -6.07 16.86 6.94
C ASN A 24 -5.52 15.47 6.54
N ASP A 25 -4.25 15.22 6.87
CA ASP A 25 -3.58 13.95 6.59
C ASP A 25 -4.25 12.78 7.31
N THR A 26 -4.68 12.99 8.55
CA THR A 26 -5.43 11.97 9.29
C THR A 26 -6.74 11.60 8.63
N ARG A 27 -7.44 12.58 8.04
CA ARG A 27 -8.73 12.35 7.38
C ARG A 27 -8.56 11.55 6.11
N ILE A 28 -7.54 11.89 5.31
CA ILE A 28 -7.19 11.13 4.10
C ILE A 28 -6.87 9.68 4.47
N PHE A 29 -6.02 9.47 5.47
CA PHE A 29 -5.66 8.12 5.91
C PHE A 29 -6.85 7.33 6.47
N LEU A 30 -7.66 7.93 7.36
CA LEU A 30 -8.83 7.28 7.94
C LEU A 30 -9.87 6.92 6.88
N ALA A 31 -10.13 7.80 5.91
CA ALA A 31 -11.07 7.53 4.84
C ALA A 31 -10.67 6.29 4.05
N GLN A 32 -9.39 6.19 3.66
CA GLN A 32 -8.92 5.02 2.92
C GLN A 32 -8.87 3.75 3.79
N LYS A 33 -8.36 3.86 5.02
CA LYS A 33 -8.23 2.72 5.93
C LYS A 33 -9.59 2.13 6.30
N SER A 34 -10.59 2.98 6.55
CA SER A 34 -11.96 2.53 6.80
C SER A 34 -12.62 1.89 5.58
N ALA A 35 -12.43 2.46 4.37
CA ALA A 35 -12.92 1.85 3.14
C ALA A 35 -12.32 0.46 2.88
N ASN A 36 -11.02 0.27 3.15
CA ASN A 36 -10.38 -1.03 3.06
C ASN A 36 -10.93 -2.03 4.09
N ALA A 37 -11.15 -1.59 5.33
CA ALA A 37 -11.75 -2.43 6.36
C ALA A 37 -13.19 -2.87 5.99
N ASP A 38 -13.98 -1.98 5.38
CA ASP A 38 -15.32 -2.31 4.87
C ASP A 38 -15.25 -3.38 3.76
N LEU A 39 -14.32 -3.23 2.81
CA LEU A 39 -14.10 -4.20 1.73
C LEU A 39 -13.72 -5.58 2.27
N GLU A 40 -12.88 -5.62 3.30
CA GLU A 40 -12.46 -6.85 3.98
C GLU A 40 -13.48 -7.37 4.99
N LYS A 41 -14.60 -6.67 5.19
CA LYS A 41 -15.65 -6.95 6.18
C LYS A 41 -15.12 -7.07 7.61
N GLN A 42 -14.07 -6.30 7.91
CA GLN A 42 -13.44 -6.28 9.22
C GLN A 42 -14.18 -5.34 10.17
N LYS A 43 -14.46 -5.83 11.38
CA LYS A 43 -15.12 -5.07 12.44
C LYS A 43 -14.07 -4.35 13.29
N ILE A 44 -13.70 -3.15 12.85
CA ILE A 44 -12.67 -2.32 13.48
C ILE A 44 -13.28 -0.99 13.93
N ILE A 45 -12.91 -0.56 15.13
CA ILE A 45 -13.14 0.79 15.63
C ILE A 45 -11.88 1.59 15.38
N PHE A 46 -11.99 2.72 14.69
CA PHE A 46 -10.89 3.67 14.54
C PHE A 46 -11.16 4.89 15.40
N ARG A 47 -10.14 5.36 16.14
CA ARG A 47 -10.23 6.60 16.91
C ARG A 47 -9.10 7.54 16.55
N LEU A 48 -9.42 8.82 16.55
CA LEU A 48 -8.50 9.92 16.29
C LEU A 48 -8.39 10.77 17.55
N TYR A 49 -7.17 10.93 18.02
CA TYR A 49 -6.84 11.76 19.18
C TYR A 49 -5.98 12.95 18.76
N ASP A 50 -6.17 14.09 19.42
CA ASP A 50 -5.17 15.17 19.47
C ASP A 50 -4.53 15.14 20.86
N ASP A 51 -3.27 14.70 20.89
CA ASP A 51 -2.55 14.36 22.11
C ASP A 51 -3.30 13.33 23.00
N SER A 52 -4.22 13.76 23.86
CA SER A 52 -5.05 12.89 24.72
C SER A 52 -6.55 13.05 24.51
N ASP A 53 -6.97 14.05 23.72
CA ASP A 53 -8.39 14.34 23.53
C ASP A 53 -8.94 13.59 22.31
N LEU A 54 -10.00 12.80 22.52
CA LEU A 54 -10.69 12.10 21.45
C LEU A 54 -11.42 13.11 20.55
N LEU A 55 -10.99 13.23 19.29
CA LEU A 55 -11.60 14.11 18.30
C LEU A 55 -12.66 13.41 17.45
N HIS A 56 -12.41 12.15 17.08
CA HIS A 56 -13.30 11.42 16.17
C HIS A 56 -13.25 9.91 16.43
N GLU A 57 -14.42 9.27 16.41
CA GLU A 57 -14.56 7.82 16.49
C GLU A 57 -15.37 7.31 15.28
N ILE A 58 -14.87 6.25 14.65
CA ILE A 58 -15.55 5.51 13.59
C ILE A 58 -15.87 4.12 14.15
N ASN A 59 -17.13 3.90 14.54
CA ASN A 59 -17.66 2.63 15.04
C ASN A 59 -18.97 2.27 14.32
N ARG A 60 -18.88 1.91 13.03
CA ARG A 60 -20.07 1.67 12.19
C ARG A 60 -20.91 0.47 12.63
N GLU A 61 -20.27 -0.52 13.23
CA GLU A 61 -20.89 -1.76 13.68
C GLU A 61 -21.47 -1.66 15.10
N ASN A 62 -21.43 -0.48 15.73
CA ASN A 62 -21.86 -0.23 17.11
C ASN A 62 -21.34 -1.28 18.08
N ILE A 63 -20.05 -1.60 17.95
CA ILE A 63 -19.42 -2.64 18.74
C ILE A 63 -19.32 -2.11 20.18
N SER A 64 -20.06 -2.73 21.09
CA SER A 64 -19.94 -2.48 22.52
C SER A 64 -18.87 -3.41 23.09
N VAL A 65 -17.73 -2.85 23.50
CA VAL A 65 -16.62 -3.64 24.05
C VAL A 65 -16.70 -3.63 25.58
N ALA A 66 -17.20 -4.71 26.18
CA ALA A 66 -17.39 -4.80 27.63
C ALA A 66 -16.07 -4.94 28.44
N TYR A 67 -14.96 -5.31 27.79
CA TYR A 67 -13.65 -5.57 28.42
C TYR A 67 -12.50 -4.91 27.65
N ALA A 68 -12.73 -3.75 27.04
CA ALA A 68 -11.67 -3.03 26.34
C ALA A 68 -10.71 -2.41 27.37
N LYS A 69 -9.42 -2.73 27.25
CA LYS A 69 -8.38 -1.82 27.72
C LYS A 69 -8.29 -0.68 26.72
N TYR A 70 -8.94 0.43 27.06
CA TYR A 70 -8.84 1.68 26.31
C TYR A 70 -7.48 2.30 26.56
N ALA A 71 -6.91 2.87 25.50
CA ALA A 71 -5.63 3.56 25.60
C ALA A 71 -5.73 4.85 26.46
N GLU A 72 -6.95 5.31 26.74
CA GLU A 72 -7.30 6.46 27.59
C GLU A 72 -6.91 6.29 29.08
N GLY A 73 -6.77 5.05 29.57
CA GLY A 73 -6.48 4.76 30.98
C GLY A 73 -5.00 4.57 31.33
N ASN A 74 -4.15 4.33 30.33
CA ASN A 74 -2.71 4.13 30.50
C ASN A 74 -1.97 5.12 29.61
N GLY A 75 -1.06 5.92 30.16
CA GLY A 75 -0.21 6.87 29.42
C GLY A 75 0.72 6.27 28.34
N ASP A 76 0.47 5.03 27.91
CA ASP A 76 1.25 4.24 26.96
C ASP A 76 1.09 4.72 25.50
N ILE A 77 0.04 5.51 25.17
CA ILE A 77 -0.12 6.14 23.85
C ILE A 77 1.11 6.98 23.47
N ASN A 78 1.82 7.51 24.47
CA ASN A 78 2.95 8.43 24.27
C ASN A 78 4.32 7.76 24.16
N LEU A 79 4.44 6.46 24.46
CA LEU A 79 5.73 5.74 24.40
C LEU A 79 5.94 4.94 23.10
N ILE A 80 5.00 4.99 22.15
CA ILE A 80 5.08 4.15 20.95
C ILE A 80 6.07 4.75 19.96
N GLN A 81 7.13 3.98 19.68
CA GLN A 81 8.09 4.29 18.65
C GLN A 81 7.65 3.66 17.33
N PHE A 82 7.32 4.50 16.36
CA PHE A 82 6.97 4.07 15.02
C PHE A 82 8.23 3.77 14.19
N PRO A 83 8.38 2.57 13.62
CA PRO A 83 9.53 2.23 12.79
C PRO A 83 9.48 2.86 11.41
N TYR A 84 8.30 3.21 10.87
CA TYR A 84 8.16 3.78 9.54
C TYR A 84 7.89 5.29 9.59
N HIS A 85 8.63 6.05 8.79
CA HIS A 85 8.53 7.50 8.73
C HIS A 85 8.31 7.98 7.30
N THR A 86 7.28 8.79 7.11
CA THR A 86 6.99 9.43 5.83
C THR A 86 7.42 10.88 5.87
N MET A 87 8.27 11.25 4.90
CA MET A 87 8.70 12.63 4.68
C MET A 87 8.29 13.10 3.30
N ILE A 88 7.99 14.39 3.17
CA ILE A 88 7.72 15.05 1.90
C ILE A 88 8.79 16.09 1.61
N LYS A 89 9.17 16.20 0.35
CA LYS A 89 9.89 17.35 -0.20
C LYS A 89 9.04 17.96 -1.30
N THR A 90 8.44 19.10 -1.00
CA THR A 90 7.71 19.86 -2.02
C THR A 90 8.68 20.61 -2.92
N GLN A 91 8.32 20.86 -4.18
CA GLN A 91 9.19 21.58 -5.13
C GLN A 91 9.65 22.95 -4.62
N LYS A 92 8.81 23.64 -3.83
CA LYS A 92 9.09 24.97 -3.27
C LYS A 92 9.94 24.92 -2.01
N ALA A 93 10.05 23.77 -1.35
CA ALA A 93 10.76 23.62 -0.08
C ALA A 93 12.17 23.06 -0.29
N LEU A 94 13.14 23.69 0.39
CA LEU A 94 14.53 23.24 0.35
C LEU A 94 14.73 21.96 1.16
N GLU A 95 14.00 21.83 2.27
CA GLU A 95 14.15 20.76 3.26
C GLU A 95 13.03 19.72 3.18
N LYS A 96 13.35 18.51 3.65
CA LYS A 96 12.37 17.43 3.82
C LYS A 96 11.61 17.66 5.12
N ARG A 97 10.29 17.63 5.06
CA ARG A 97 9.42 17.72 6.24
C ARG A 97 8.85 16.35 6.57
N ARG A 98 8.91 15.95 7.84
CA ARG A 98 8.18 14.77 8.35
C ARG A 98 6.69 15.08 8.41
N ILE A 99 5.86 14.21 7.85
CA ILE A 99 4.41 14.41 7.80
C ILE A 99 3.65 13.37 8.61
N ALA A 100 4.13 12.12 8.62
CA ALA A 100 3.46 11.02 9.29
C ALA A 100 4.44 9.91 9.71
N ASN A 101 4.06 9.15 10.73
CA ASN A 101 4.77 7.96 11.23
C ASN A 101 3.80 6.79 11.34
N PHE A 102 4.27 5.57 11.10
CA PHE A 102 3.43 4.37 11.02
C PHE A 102 4.07 3.16 11.70
N ASN A 103 3.22 2.28 12.22
CA ASN A 103 3.66 1.00 12.77
C ASN A 103 3.90 -0.04 11.68
N ASP A 104 3.12 0.02 10.60
CA ASP A 104 3.19 -0.90 9.46
C ASP A 104 3.62 -0.19 8.16
N LYS A 105 4.35 -0.93 7.32
CA LYS A 105 4.80 -0.44 6.01
C LYS A 105 3.64 -0.21 5.05
N ASN A 106 2.64 -1.10 5.04
CA ASN A 106 1.53 -1.01 4.11
C ASN A 106 0.67 0.21 4.43
N ASP A 107 0.51 0.55 5.70
CA ASP A 107 -0.20 1.75 6.13
C ASP A 107 0.51 3.02 5.67
N ALA A 108 1.85 3.05 5.77
CA ALA A 108 2.63 4.17 5.25
C ALA A 108 2.48 4.32 3.73
N ASN A 109 2.52 3.21 2.99
CA ASN A 109 2.32 3.20 1.55
C ASN A 109 0.90 3.63 1.17
N LEU A 110 -0.12 3.09 1.86
CA LEU A 110 -1.52 3.42 1.67
C LEU A 110 -1.72 4.93 1.82
N PHE A 111 -1.18 5.50 2.90
CA PHE A 111 -1.24 6.93 3.13
C PHE A 111 -0.61 7.74 2.00
N ILE A 112 0.61 7.38 1.56
CA ILE A 112 1.30 8.13 0.50
C ILE A 112 0.50 8.10 -0.80
N ILE A 113 -0.05 6.94 -1.16
CA ILE A 113 -0.89 6.78 -2.35
C ILE A 113 -2.15 7.63 -2.23
N SER A 114 -2.90 7.49 -1.13
CA SER A 114 -4.15 8.23 -0.91
C SER A 114 -3.93 9.73 -0.85
N LYS A 115 -2.80 10.19 -0.28
CA LYS A 115 -2.46 11.61 -0.26
C LYS A 115 -2.19 12.11 -1.67
N CYS A 116 -1.39 11.40 -2.48
CA CYS A 116 -1.17 11.75 -3.89
C CYS A 116 -2.48 11.85 -4.69
N GLU A 117 -3.48 11.01 -4.41
CA GLU A 117 -4.76 10.98 -5.12
C GLU A 117 -5.75 12.05 -4.65
N SER A 118 -5.87 12.23 -3.34
CA SER A 118 -6.95 13.02 -2.73
C SER A 118 -6.55 14.46 -2.39
N ASP A 119 -5.26 14.74 -2.27
CA ASP A 119 -4.77 16.05 -1.87
C ASP A 119 -4.37 16.89 -3.10
N GLU A 120 -5.20 17.88 -3.43
CA GLU A 120 -4.99 18.80 -4.55
C GLU A 120 -3.76 19.71 -4.35
N SER A 121 -3.28 19.86 -3.11
CA SER A 121 -2.10 20.69 -2.84
C SER A 121 -0.80 20.05 -3.36
N ILE A 122 -0.79 18.72 -3.51
CA ILE A 122 0.37 17.96 -3.99
C ILE A 122 0.57 18.19 -5.48
N GLN A 123 1.80 18.54 -5.84
CA GLN A 123 2.25 18.64 -7.21
C GLN A 123 2.89 17.31 -7.66
N ASP A 124 2.92 17.08 -8.97
CA ASP A 124 3.46 15.84 -9.55
C ASP A 124 4.94 15.61 -9.25
N ASN A 125 5.68 16.70 -9.04
CA ASN A 125 7.11 16.70 -8.72
C ASN A 125 7.39 16.59 -7.21
N ASP A 126 6.35 16.62 -6.36
CA ASP A 126 6.55 16.47 -4.92
C ASP A 126 6.96 15.03 -4.63
N LEU A 127 8.05 14.90 -3.87
CA LEU A 127 8.65 13.61 -3.57
C LEU A 127 8.31 13.19 -2.15
N PHE A 128 7.76 11.99 -2.05
CA PHE A 128 7.55 11.28 -0.79
C PHE A 128 8.70 10.31 -0.57
N PHE A 129 9.18 10.27 0.66
CA PHE A 129 10.24 9.39 1.08
C PHE A 129 9.73 8.54 2.23
N LEU A 130 9.79 7.22 2.06
CA LEU A 130 9.45 6.26 3.10
C LEU A 130 10.74 5.73 3.72
N PHE A 131 10.93 5.99 5.01
CA PHE A 131 12.05 5.48 5.79
C PHE A 131 11.58 4.37 6.73
N LYS A 132 12.46 3.39 6.99
CA LYS A 132 12.40 2.53 8.17
C LYS A 132 13.54 2.96 9.07
N GLU A 133 13.21 3.50 10.23
CA GLU A 133 14.17 4.12 11.16
C GLU A 133 15.02 5.17 10.44
N HIS A 134 16.27 4.83 10.08
CA HIS A 134 17.21 5.71 9.38
C HIS A 134 17.49 5.30 7.93
N THR A 135 16.86 4.23 7.44
CA THR A 135 17.11 3.69 6.09
C THR A 135 15.99 4.09 5.15
N LEU A 136 16.33 4.68 4.00
CA LEU A 136 15.36 4.97 2.94
C LEU A 136 14.93 3.66 2.29
N ILE A 137 13.63 3.37 2.30
CA ILE A 137 13.04 2.17 1.70
C ILE A 137 12.57 2.47 0.29
N ASP A 138 11.82 3.56 0.13
CA ASP A 138 11.14 3.87 -1.13
C ASP A 138 11.03 5.38 -1.34
N THR A 139 10.97 5.77 -2.61
CA THR A 139 10.70 7.15 -3.03
C THR A 139 9.52 7.11 -3.99
N LEU A 140 8.49 7.87 -3.65
CA LEU A 140 7.20 7.87 -4.33
C LEU A 140 6.87 9.29 -4.80
N SER A 141 6.08 9.39 -5.85
CA SER A 141 5.48 10.64 -6.33
C SER A 141 4.17 10.29 -7.01
N ARG A 142 3.33 11.29 -7.31
CA ARG A 142 2.07 11.05 -8.03
C ARG A 142 2.32 10.32 -9.36
N ILE A 143 3.34 10.73 -10.12
CA ILE A 143 3.71 10.11 -11.39
C ILE A 143 4.18 8.66 -11.19
N ILE A 144 5.07 8.43 -10.21
CA ILE A 144 5.61 7.08 -9.94
C ILE A 144 4.48 6.14 -9.54
N ASN A 145 3.55 6.59 -8.69
CA ASN A 145 2.40 5.80 -8.26
C ASN A 145 1.51 5.44 -9.45
N ALA A 146 1.14 6.44 -10.27
CA ALA A 146 0.33 6.22 -11.47
C ALA A 146 1.00 5.26 -12.47
N HIS A 147 2.33 5.26 -12.57
CA HIS A 147 3.05 4.31 -13.42
C HIS A 147 2.99 2.88 -12.84
N ARG A 148 3.24 2.72 -11.54
CA ARG A 148 3.19 1.42 -10.85
C ARG A 148 1.80 0.77 -10.96
N GLU A 149 0.73 1.55 -10.86
CA GLU A 149 -0.63 1.04 -11.06
C GLU A 149 -0.90 0.57 -12.49
N LYS A 150 -0.42 1.34 -13.49
CA LYS A 150 -0.51 0.95 -14.91
C LYS A 150 0.28 -0.33 -15.18
N GLU A 151 1.41 -0.54 -14.52
CA GLU A 151 2.18 -1.78 -14.63
C GLU A 151 1.48 -2.96 -13.94
N ALA A 152 0.99 -2.77 -12.71
CA ALA A 152 0.26 -3.80 -11.98
C ALA A 152 -0.98 -4.29 -12.75
N THR A 153 -1.72 -3.37 -13.37
CA THR A 153 -2.88 -3.72 -14.20
C THR A 153 -2.49 -4.43 -15.50
N ARG A 154 -1.33 -4.11 -16.10
CA ARG A 154 -0.80 -4.85 -17.27
C ARG A 154 -0.40 -6.28 -16.91
N ILE A 155 0.27 -6.48 -15.78
CA ILE A 155 0.68 -7.81 -15.31
C ILE A 155 -0.56 -8.68 -15.05
N ALA A 156 -1.54 -8.17 -14.31
CA ALA A 156 -2.79 -8.88 -14.02
C ALA A 156 -3.60 -9.23 -15.29
N ARG A 157 -3.50 -8.43 -16.36
CA ARG A 157 -4.09 -8.74 -17.67
C ARG A 157 -3.33 -9.86 -18.40
N ASN A 158 -2.00 -9.83 -18.36
CA ASN A 158 -1.16 -10.81 -19.04
C ASN A 158 -1.27 -12.21 -18.41
N GLU A 159 -1.39 -12.29 -17.07
CA GLU A 159 -1.63 -13.56 -16.35
C GLU A 159 -2.95 -14.24 -16.75
N LYS A 160 -3.92 -13.47 -17.26
CA LYS A 160 -5.26 -13.97 -17.63
C LYS A 160 -5.44 -14.35 -19.10
N GLY A 161 -4.44 -14.27 -19.98
CA GLY A 161 -4.69 -14.72 -21.36
C GLY A 161 -3.65 -14.56 -22.46
N ALA A 162 -2.44 -14.04 -22.21
CA ALA A 162 -1.46 -13.88 -23.28
C ALA A 162 -0.27 -14.83 -23.07
N LYS A 163 -0.43 -16.10 -23.46
CA LYS A 163 0.74 -16.99 -23.63
C LYS A 163 1.49 -16.49 -24.87
N PHE A 164 2.76 -16.13 -24.69
CA PHE A 164 3.63 -15.83 -25.82
C PHE A 164 3.77 -17.10 -26.67
N HIS A 165 3.21 -17.07 -27.86
CA HIS A 165 3.42 -18.12 -28.87
C HIS A 165 4.55 -17.62 -29.77
N PRO A 166 5.79 -18.11 -29.60
CA PRO A 166 6.87 -17.74 -30.50
C PRO A 166 6.44 -18.12 -31.93
N THR A 167 6.50 -17.15 -32.83
CA THR A 167 6.31 -17.40 -34.25
C THR A 167 7.32 -18.47 -34.67
N PRO A 168 6.91 -19.62 -35.22
CA PRO A 168 7.84 -20.66 -35.60
C PRO A 168 8.84 -20.08 -36.59
N MET A 169 10.13 -20.29 -36.36
CA MET A 169 11.17 -19.85 -37.29
C MET A 169 10.85 -20.41 -38.69
N PRO A 170 10.96 -19.59 -39.75
CA PRO A 170 10.77 -20.08 -41.10
C PRO A 170 11.77 -21.23 -41.32
N ARG A 171 11.23 -22.43 -41.61
CA ARG A 171 12.06 -23.59 -41.96
C ARG A 171 12.93 -23.18 -43.14
N ARG A 172 14.23 -23.45 -43.05
CA ARG A 172 15.17 -23.23 -44.16
C ARG A 172 14.58 -23.89 -45.41
N PRO A 173 14.52 -23.19 -46.57
CA PRO A 173 14.08 -23.82 -47.81
C PRO A 173 14.94 -25.06 -48.07
N ILE A 174 14.27 -26.20 -48.25
CA ILE A 174 14.93 -27.46 -48.58
C ILE A 174 15.50 -27.29 -49.99
N PRO A 175 16.81 -27.42 -50.19
CA PRO A 175 17.37 -27.34 -51.54
C PRO A 175 16.80 -28.48 -52.39
N PRO A 176 16.38 -28.21 -53.64
CA PRO A 176 15.88 -29.26 -54.51
C PRO A 176 17.00 -30.26 -54.80
N GLY A 177 16.83 -31.53 -54.43
CA GLY A 177 17.74 -32.62 -54.79
C GLY A 177 18.36 -33.44 -53.66
N LEU A 178 18.06 -33.19 -52.37
CA LEU A 178 18.42 -34.15 -51.31
C LEU A 178 17.32 -35.19 -51.13
N LEU A 179 17.37 -36.24 -51.95
CA LEU A 179 17.03 -37.58 -51.50
C LEU A 179 18.07 -37.95 -50.44
N ASN A 180 17.64 -38.21 -49.21
CA ASN A 180 18.42 -39.06 -48.32
C ASN A 180 17.47 -39.94 -47.52
N ASP A 181 17.64 -41.23 -47.79
CA ASP A 181 17.11 -42.39 -47.10
C ASP A 181 17.39 -42.32 -45.60
N CYS A 182 16.44 -41.80 -44.84
CA CYS A 182 16.33 -42.02 -43.41
C CYS A 182 14.84 -42.21 -43.12
N TRP A 183 14.36 -43.44 -43.31
CA TRP A 183 13.14 -43.89 -42.66
C TRP A 183 13.41 -43.80 -41.15
N ILE A 184 12.89 -42.75 -40.52
CA ILE A 184 12.74 -42.72 -39.06
C ILE A 184 11.37 -43.32 -38.83
N GLU A 185 11.36 -44.51 -38.24
CA GLU A 185 10.15 -45.20 -37.80
C GLU A 185 9.37 -44.26 -36.89
N GLU A 186 8.09 -44.04 -37.21
CA GLU A 186 7.16 -43.40 -36.29
C GLU A 186 6.97 -44.38 -35.13
N ASP A 187 7.61 -44.09 -33.99
CA ASP A 187 7.27 -44.70 -32.71
C ASP A 187 5.86 -44.20 -32.33
N ASP A 188 4.85 -44.81 -32.94
CA ASP A 188 3.51 -44.91 -32.39
C ASP A 188 3.58 -45.88 -31.19
N ASN A 189 3.71 -45.32 -29.98
CA ASN A 189 3.28 -45.89 -28.70
C ASN A 189 3.60 -44.87 -27.58
N ASP A 190 2.75 -44.57 -26.59
CA ASP A 190 1.53 -45.22 -26.14
C ASP A 190 0.83 -44.29 -25.11
N ASN A 191 -0.50 -44.45 -25.02
CA ASN A 191 -1.45 -44.05 -23.94
C ASN A 191 -1.96 -42.60 -23.83
#